data_AF-R9CER2-F1
#
_entry.id   AF-R9CER2-F1
#
_cell.length_a   1.000
_cell.length_b   1.000
_cell.length_c   1.000
_cell.angle_alpha   90.00
_cell.angle_beta   90.00
_cell.angle_gamma   90.00
#
_symmetry.space_group_name_H-M   'P 1'
#
loop_
_entity.id
_entity.type
_entity.pdbx_description
1 polymer ?
#
loop_
_entity_poly.entity_id
_entity_poly.type
_entity_poly.pdbx_seq_one_letter_code
_entity_poly.pdbx_strand_id
1 'polypeptide(L)'
;MSAFVLKREYALQLPNSYVEIDKDEMEYVDGGGASLAMSTSYLNKDTCLSTADVLIRSYQVRLMTRYQIAKEIYAHAVIYYASPATLAILGPIVGAPVLSYLRSHANPIDIADGGDIKSREDIYNIIWNKI
;
A
#
# COMPACT_ATOMS: atom_id res chain seq x y z
N MET A 1 -29.69 -36.45 48.21
CA MET A 1 -30.06 -35.69 47.00
C MET A 1 -28.80 -35.50 46.17
N SER A 2 -28.80 -36.06 44.96
CA SER A 2 -27.67 -36.06 44.03
C SER A 2 -27.54 -34.73 43.30
N ALA A 3 -26.32 -34.17 43.27
CA ALA A 3 -25.94 -33.15 42.30
C ALA A 3 -24.84 -33.74 41.41
N PHE A 4 -25.25 -34.17 40.22
CA PHE A 4 -24.39 -34.62 39.14
C PHE A 4 -23.84 -33.35 38.46
N VAL A 5 -22.56 -33.05 38.61
CA VAL A 5 -21.90 -31.93 37.92
C VAL A 5 -20.86 -32.50 36.97
N LEU A 6 -21.16 -32.44 35.67
CA LEU A 6 -20.25 -32.80 34.59
C LEU A 6 -19.12 -31.77 34.49
N LYS A 7 -17.96 -32.06 35.08
CA LYS A 7 -16.68 -31.38 34.77
C LYS A 7 -16.21 -31.85 33.40
N ARG A 8 -16.69 -31.23 32.33
CA ARG A 8 -16.13 -31.44 30.98
C ARG A 8 -14.97 -30.46 30.82
N GLU A 9 -13.78 -30.91 31.19
CA GLU A 9 -12.53 -30.27 30.80
C GLU A 9 -12.39 -30.45 29.29
N TYR A 10 -12.76 -29.44 28.51
CA TYR A 10 -12.42 -29.37 27.09
C TYR A 10 -10.95 -28.97 26.96
N ALA A 11 -10.05 -29.81 27.46
CA ALA A 11 -8.64 -29.71 27.07
C ALA A 11 -8.58 -30.08 25.58
N LEU A 12 -8.06 -29.16 24.77
CA LEU A 12 -7.81 -29.39 23.36
C LEU A 12 -6.90 -30.63 23.23
N GLN A 13 -7.44 -31.77 22.82
CA GLN A 13 -6.64 -32.98 22.61
C GLN A 13 -5.96 -32.86 21.25
N LEU A 14 -4.65 -32.68 21.25
CA LEU A 14 -3.85 -32.73 20.03
C LEU A 14 -3.78 -34.18 19.52
N PRO A 15 -3.85 -34.42 18.20
CA PRO A 15 -3.66 -35.75 17.63
C PRO A 15 -2.30 -36.32 18.01
N ASN A 16 -2.20 -37.65 18.14
CA ASN A 16 -0.95 -38.38 18.41
C ASN A 16 0.16 -38.19 17.33
N SER A 17 -0.13 -37.44 16.26
CA SER A 17 0.77 -37.15 15.14
C SER A 17 0.93 -35.64 14.94
N TYR A 18 0.96 -34.86 16.03
CA TYR A 18 1.33 -33.46 15.95
C TYR A 18 2.85 -33.32 15.81
N VAL A 19 3.27 -32.42 14.93
CA VAL A 19 4.67 -31.99 14.83
C VAL A 19 4.74 -30.64 15.54
N GLU A 20 5.59 -30.54 16.56
CA GLU A 20 5.88 -29.28 17.21
C GLU A 20 6.60 -28.37 16.22
N ILE A 21 5.92 -27.32 15.77
CA ILE A 21 6.54 -26.24 15.00
C ILE A 21 7.18 -25.30 16.02
N ASP A 22 8.50 -25.15 15.92
CA ASP A 22 9.22 -24.18 16.74
C ASP A 22 8.69 -22.78 16.46
N LYS A 23 8.47 -22.01 17.53
CA LYS A 23 8.00 -20.63 17.41
C LYS A 23 8.94 -19.77 16.54
N ASP A 24 10.21 -20.15 16.48
CA ASP A 24 11.25 -19.51 15.68
C ASP A 24 11.13 -19.84 14.17
N GLU A 25 10.46 -20.94 13.81
CA GLU A 25 10.13 -21.29 12.41
C GLU A 25 8.80 -20.67 11.94
N MET A 26 7.99 -20.11 12.87
CA MET A 26 6.83 -19.31 12.53
C MET A 26 7.26 -17.86 12.20
N GLU A 27 7.91 -17.66 11.05
CA GLU A 27 8.26 -16.31 10.58
C GLU A 27 7.00 -15.56 10.12
N TYR A 28 6.73 -14.42 10.75
CA TYR A 28 5.73 -13.48 10.29
C TYR A 28 6.27 -12.75 9.05
N VAL A 29 5.86 -13.18 7.86
CA VAL A 29 6.20 -12.50 6.62
C VAL A 29 5.25 -11.31 6.44
N ASP A 30 5.66 -10.14 6.92
CA ASP A 30 4.94 -8.90 6.61
C ASP A 30 5.27 -8.44 5.20
N GLY A 31 4.26 -7.99 4.45
CA GLY A 31 4.53 -7.18 3.26
C GLY A 31 5.17 -5.88 3.75
N GLY A 32 6.36 -5.55 3.26
CA GLY A 32 7.16 -4.45 3.81
C GLY A 32 6.93 -3.09 3.15
N GLY A 33 5.98 -2.99 2.22
CA GLY A 33 5.91 -1.92 1.24
C GLY A 33 6.77 -2.18 0.00
N ALA A 34 6.57 -1.37 -1.04
CA ALA A 34 7.28 -1.46 -2.30
C ALA A 34 7.93 -0.11 -2.65
N SER A 35 9.20 -0.15 -3.06
CA SER A 35 9.90 1.03 -3.59
C SER A 35 10.14 0.82 -5.09
N LEU A 36 9.55 1.69 -5.92
CA LEU A 36 9.68 1.64 -7.38
C LEU A 36 10.57 2.79 -7.86
N ALA A 37 11.47 2.50 -8.80
CA ALA A 37 12.20 3.55 -9.50
C ALA A 37 11.27 4.34 -10.42
N MET A 38 11.37 5.67 -10.41
CA MET A 38 10.52 6.52 -11.25
C MET A 38 10.74 6.27 -12.75
N SER A 39 9.65 6.09 -13.50
CA SER A 39 9.66 5.86 -14.96
C SER A 39 8.64 6.76 -15.66
N THR A 40 8.96 7.23 -16.87
CA THR A 40 8.01 7.99 -17.72
C THR A 40 6.79 7.17 -18.12
N SER A 41 6.90 5.83 -18.13
CA SER A 41 5.78 4.93 -18.40
C SER A 41 4.64 5.08 -17.40
N TYR A 42 4.93 5.56 -16.18
CA TYR A 42 3.93 5.79 -15.13
C TYR A 42 3.07 7.05 -15.37
N LEU A 43 3.31 7.81 -16.43
CA LEU A 43 2.34 8.80 -16.93
C LEU A 43 1.14 8.13 -17.63
N ASN A 44 1.21 6.82 -17.92
CA ASN A 44 0.08 6.05 -18.43
C ASN A 44 -0.65 5.33 -17.28
N LYS A 45 -1.93 5.66 -17.11
CA LYS A 45 -2.82 5.09 -16.09
C LYS A 45 -2.93 3.56 -16.16
N ASP A 46 -2.93 2.98 -17.35
CA ASP A 46 -3.00 1.52 -17.54
C ASP A 46 -1.72 0.81 -17.09
N THR A 47 -0.57 1.46 -17.28
CA THR A 47 0.73 0.97 -16.80
C THR A 47 0.78 1.00 -15.26
N CYS A 48 0.27 2.06 -14.64
CA CYS A 48 0.16 2.15 -13.18
C CYS A 48 -0.74 1.05 -12.61
N LEU A 49 -1.89 0.82 -13.23
CA LEU A 49 -2.83 -0.24 -12.84
C LEU A 49 -2.21 -1.64 -12.97
N SER A 50 -1.48 -1.89 -14.05
CA SER A 50 -0.78 -3.17 -14.26
C SER A 50 0.34 -3.37 -13.25
N THR A 51 1.08 -2.31 -12.92
CA THR A 51 2.14 -2.35 -11.89
C THR A 51 1.54 -2.61 -10.51
N ALA A 52 0.42 -1.96 -10.18
CA ALA A 52 -0.31 -2.20 -8.94
C ALA A 52 -0.79 -3.66 -8.81
N ASP A 53 -1.27 -4.26 -9.90
CA ASP A 53 -1.65 -5.69 -9.90
C ASP A 53 -0.46 -6.59 -9.61
N VAL A 54 0.72 -6.28 -10.18
CA VAL A 54 1.96 -7.03 -9.91
C VAL A 54 2.33 -6.92 -8.44
N LEU A 55 2.32 -5.72 -7.86
CA LEU A 55 2.66 -5.48 -6.45
C LEU A 55 1.73 -6.21 -5.45
N ILE A 56 0.44 -6.27 -5.76
CA ILE A 56 -0.54 -7.01 -4.95
C ILE A 56 -0.29 -8.52 -5.08
N ARG A 57 -0.07 -9.02 -6.31
CA ARG A 57 0.16 -10.44 -6.57
C ARG A 57 1.50 -10.95 -6.04
N SER A 58 2.51 -10.10 -5.98
CA SER A 58 3.82 -10.40 -5.40
C SER A 58 3.83 -10.31 -3.87
N TYR A 59 2.69 -9.98 -3.25
CA TYR A 59 2.55 -9.76 -1.81
C TYR A 59 3.48 -8.67 -1.25
N GLN A 60 3.95 -7.75 -2.11
CA GLN A 60 4.83 -6.66 -1.68
C GLN A 60 4.07 -5.51 -1.02
N VAL A 61 2.80 -5.29 -1.43
CA VAL A 61 1.93 -4.28 -0.82
C VAL A 61 0.64 -4.94 -0.35
N ARG A 62 0.32 -4.80 0.94
CA ARG A 62 -0.92 -5.32 1.53
C ARG A 62 -1.82 -4.19 2.02
N LEU A 63 -3.10 -4.50 2.20
CA LEU A 63 -4.13 -3.60 2.76
C LEU A 63 -4.42 -2.34 1.93
N MET A 64 -4.05 -2.32 0.65
CA MET A 64 -4.42 -1.27 -0.31
C MET A 64 -5.18 -1.86 -1.48
N THR A 65 -6.10 -1.09 -2.04
CA THR A 65 -6.75 -1.43 -3.30
C THR A 65 -5.80 -1.15 -4.48
N ARG A 66 -5.96 -1.91 -5.56
CA ARG A 66 -5.28 -1.67 -6.85
C ARG A 66 -5.32 -0.20 -7.27
N TYR A 67 -6.46 0.46 -7.11
CA TYR A 67 -6.63 1.86 -7.47
C TYR A 67 -5.89 2.83 -6.55
N GLN A 68 -5.79 2.55 -5.24
CA GLN A 68 -4.99 3.39 -4.33
C GLN A 68 -3.53 3.38 -4.75
N ILE A 69 -2.97 2.19 -4.96
CA ILE A 69 -1.58 2.01 -5.41
C ILE A 69 -1.35 2.69 -6.77
N ALA A 70 -2.24 2.46 -7.75
CA ALA A 70 -2.08 3.04 -9.07
C ALA A 70 -2.14 4.57 -9.08
N LYS A 71 -2.99 5.17 -8.24
CA LYS A 71 -3.11 6.63 -8.10
C LYS A 71 -1.86 7.24 -7.50
N GLU A 72 -1.27 6.59 -6.51
CA GLU A 72 -0.02 7.01 -5.89
C GLU A 72 1.14 6.98 -6.89
N ILE A 73 1.32 5.86 -7.61
CA ILE A 73 2.33 5.73 -8.68
C ILE A 73 2.15 6.84 -9.73
N TYR A 74 0.91 7.04 -10.20
CA TYR A 74 0.60 8.08 -11.19
C TYR A 74 0.88 9.48 -10.66
N ALA A 75 0.50 9.78 -9.41
CA ALA A 75 0.71 11.08 -8.81
C ALA A 75 2.21 11.40 -8.68
N HIS A 76 3.02 10.46 -8.22
CA HIS A 76 4.47 10.63 -8.16
C HIS A 76 5.05 10.89 -9.56
N ALA A 77 4.60 10.16 -10.59
CA ALA A 77 5.05 10.36 -11.96
C ALA A 77 4.69 11.75 -12.51
N VAL A 78 3.44 12.17 -12.30
CA VAL A 78 2.96 13.50 -12.71
C VAL A 78 3.73 14.61 -11.99
N ILE A 79 4.00 14.45 -10.70
CA ILE A 79 4.74 15.44 -9.89
C ILE A 79 6.21 15.51 -10.30
N TYR A 80 6.84 14.36 -10.57
CA TYR A 80 8.23 14.27 -11.01
C TYR A 80 8.43 14.92 -12.39
N TYR A 81 7.59 14.56 -13.36
CA TYR A 81 7.64 15.08 -14.73
C TYR A 81 6.76 16.33 -14.95
N ALA A 82 6.32 16.99 -13.88
CA ALA A 82 5.37 18.09 -13.94
C ALA A 82 5.88 19.23 -14.83
N SER A 83 5.12 19.55 -15.89
CA SER A 83 5.33 20.75 -16.69
C SER A 83 4.91 22.02 -15.92
N PRO A 84 5.35 23.22 -16.31
CA PRO A 84 4.87 24.47 -15.72
C PRO A 84 3.33 24.61 -15.71
N ALA A 85 2.66 24.10 -16.74
CA ALA A 85 1.20 24.08 -16.83
C ALA A 85 0.58 23.13 -15.78
N THR A 86 1.17 21.95 -15.60
CA THR A 86 0.75 20.99 -14.56
C THR A 86 0.92 21.57 -13.17
N LEU A 87 2.04 22.25 -12.90
CA LEU A 87 2.31 22.89 -11.62
C LEU A 87 1.33 24.04 -11.33
N ALA A 88 0.90 24.78 -12.35
CA ALA A 88 -0.12 25.82 -12.20
C ALA A 88 -1.50 25.27 -11.80
N ILE A 89 -1.83 24.05 -12.23
CA ILE A 89 -3.07 23.34 -11.82
C ILE A 89 -2.92 22.80 -10.40
N LEU A 90 -1.77 22.21 -10.07
CA LEU A 90 -1.53 21.55 -8.78
C LEU A 90 -1.26 22.54 -7.64
N GLY A 91 -0.62 23.67 -7.91
CA GLY A 91 -0.24 24.67 -6.90
C GLY A 91 -1.40 25.14 -6.01
N PRO A 92 -2.55 25.54 -6.57
CA PRO A 92 -3.73 25.93 -5.79
C PRO A 92 -4.40 24.78 -5.01
N ILE A 93 -4.19 23.53 -5.43
CA ILE A 93 -4.85 22.34 -4.87
C ILE A 93 -4.04 21.78 -3.71
N VAL A 94 -2.73 21.61 -3.94
CA VAL A 94 -1.81 20.94 -3.02
C VAL A 94 -1.13 21.94 -2.08
N GLY A 95 -0.97 23.19 -2.52
CA GLY A 95 -0.16 24.19 -1.84
C GLY A 95 1.33 24.06 -2.17
N ALA A 96 2.00 25.20 -2.33
CA ALA A 96 3.41 25.26 -2.71
C ALA A 96 4.39 24.48 -1.81
N PRO A 97 4.31 24.52 -0.45
CA PRO A 97 5.26 23.79 0.39
C PRO A 97 5.10 22.27 0.29
N VAL A 98 3.87 21.78 0.24
CA VAL A 98 3.57 20.34 0.10
C VAL A 98 3.99 19.84 -1.28
N LEU A 99 3.72 20.62 -2.34
CA LEU A 99 4.14 20.26 -3.69
C LEU A 99 5.67 20.17 -3.82
N SER A 100 6.41 21.08 -3.17
CA SER A 100 7.88 21.03 -3.16
C SER A 100 8.40 19.79 -2.44
N TYR A 101 7.79 19.44 -1.30
CA TYR A 101 8.10 18.21 -0.56
C TYR A 101 7.81 16.95 -1.39
N LEU A 102 6.65 16.87 -2.02
CA LEU A 102 6.30 15.72 -2.87
C LEU A 102 7.24 15.60 -4.07
N ARG A 103 7.68 16.71 -4.67
CA ARG A 103 8.67 16.69 -5.77
C ARG A 103 10.02 16.18 -5.33
N SER A 104 10.51 16.58 -4.15
CA SER A 104 11.81 16.09 -3.67
C SER A 104 11.79 14.61 -3.29
N HIS A 105 10.61 14.04 -3.00
CA HIS A 105 10.40 12.63 -2.66
C HIS A 105 9.64 11.87 -3.76
N ALA A 106 9.59 12.40 -4.98
CA ALA A 106 8.88 11.73 -6.06
C ALA A 106 9.67 10.54 -6.64
N ASN A 107 10.97 10.43 -6.36
CA ASN A 107 11.81 9.30 -6.75
C ASN A 107 12.76 8.92 -5.58
N PRO A 108 12.71 7.68 -5.07
CA PRO A 108 11.83 6.58 -5.48
C PRO A 108 10.35 6.78 -5.11
N ILE A 109 9.47 5.95 -5.69
CA ILE A 109 8.06 5.87 -5.32
C ILE A 109 7.96 4.86 -4.18
N ASP A 110 7.83 5.36 -2.96
CA ASP A 110 7.74 4.52 -1.76
C ASP A 110 6.28 4.29 -1.37
N ILE A 111 5.79 3.10 -1.66
CA ILE A 111 4.42 2.65 -1.35
C ILE A 111 4.44 1.88 -0.05
N ALA A 112 3.84 2.44 1.00
CA ALA A 112 3.77 1.80 2.32
C ALA A 112 2.59 0.82 2.42
N ASP A 113 2.77 -0.26 3.19
CA ASP A 113 1.68 -1.18 3.53
C ASP A 113 0.59 -0.48 4.35
N GLY A 114 -0.67 -0.67 3.97
CA GLY A 114 -1.80 0.05 4.54
C GLY A 114 -2.07 1.44 3.94
N GLY A 115 -1.23 1.88 3.00
CA GLY A 115 -1.44 3.10 2.23
C GLY A 115 -1.03 4.38 2.93
N ASP A 116 -1.30 5.46 2.24
CA ASP A 116 -0.82 6.78 2.59
C ASP A 116 -1.80 7.52 3.53
N ILE A 117 -1.35 8.61 4.17
CA ILE A 117 -2.25 9.43 4.99
C ILE A 117 -3.40 9.99 4.13
N LYS A 118 -4.59 10.14 4.73
CA LYS A 118 -5.83 10.59 4.06
C LYS A 118 -5.63 11.82 3.16
N SER A 119 -4.86 12.81 3.63
CA SER A 119 -4.59 14.03 2.88
C SER A 119 -3.78 13.79 1.59
N ARG A 120 -2.84 12.84 1.60
CA ARG A 120 -2.09 12.44 0.40
C ARG A 120 -2.96 11.62 -0.56
N GLU A 121 -3.78 10.71 -0.04
CA GLU A 121 -4.75 9.99 -0.87
C GLU A 121 -5.70 10.93 -1.60
N ASP A 122 -6.21 11.97 -0.93
CA ASP A 122 -7.08 12.98 -1.54
C ASP A 122 -6.36 13.75 -2.65
N ILE A 123 -5.09 14.11 -2.46
CA ILE A 123 -4.26 14.73 -3.50
C ILE A 123 -4.10 13.79 -4.70
N TYR A 124 -3.78 12.52 -4.48
CA TYR A 124 -3.61 11.54 -5.56
C TYR A 124 -4.91 11.30 -6.32
N ASN A 125 -6.05 11.27 -5.61
CA ASN A 125 -7.37 11.20 -6.21
C ASN A 125 -7.66 12.40 -7.11
N ILE A 126 -7.27 13.61 -6.69
CA ILE A 126 -7.46 14.82 -7.50
C ILE A 126 -6.56 14.78 -8.73
N ILE A 127 -5.29 14.40 -8.58
CA ILE A 127 -4.35 14.29 -9.71
C ILE A 127 -4.87 13.28 -10.73
N TRP A 128 -5.31 12.10 -10.27
CA TRP A 128 -5.88 11.07 -11.14
C TRP A 128 -7.08 11.52 -11.97
N ASN A 129 -7.92 12.41 -11.42
CA ASN A 129 -9.14 12.86 -12.09
C ASN A 129 -8.95 14.14 -12.92
N LYS A 130 -7.97 15.00 -12.58
CA LYS A 130 -7.78 16.31 -13.21
C LYS A 130 -6.65 16.37 -14.23
N ILE A 131 -5.70 15.44 -14.18
CA ILE A 131 -4.59 15.29 -15.12
C ILE A 131 -4.82 14.01 -15.93
#